data_AF-A0A8J4FI52-F1
#
_entry.id   AF-A0A8J4FI52-F1
#
_cell.length_a   1.000
_cell.length_b   1.000
_cell.length_c   1.000
_cell.angle_alpha   90.00
_cell.angle_beta   90.00
_cell.angle_gamma   90.00
#
_symmetry.space_group_name_H-M   'P 1'
#
loop_
_entity.id
_entity.type
_entity.pdbx_description
1 polymer ?
#
loop_
_entity_poly.entity_id
_entity_poly.type
_entity_poly.pdbx_seq_one_letter_code
_entity_poly.pdbx_strand_id
1 'polypeptide(L)'
;MGVGWVAHIMSAQHISHYMLGKDKVSLNSLAFDATCHVIRSALESGANIKQIYVDTVGDADRHRERLSRAFPGIDFTVCPKADSLYPIVSAASIVAKVIRDKSLVDCQQVYRIPCTFP
;
A
#
# COMPACT_ATOMS: atom_id res chain seq x y z
N MET A 1 -7.72 22.16 -9.80
CA MET A 1 -6.73 21.08 -9.68
C MET A 1 -7.09 20.30 -8.43
N GLY A 2 -7.44 19.02 -8.55
CA GLY A 2 -7.85 18.19 -7.42
C GLY A 2 -6.76 17.18 -7.07
N VAL A 3 -6.53 16.97 -5.78
CA VAL A 3 -5.74 15.83 -5.29
C VAL A 3 -6.74 14.74 -4.93
N GLY A 4 -6.57 13.56 -5.54
CA GLY A 4 -7.35 12.36 -5.22
C GLY A 4 -6.50 11.36 -4.45
N TRP A 5 -7.13 10.56 -3.59
CA TRP A 5 -6.48 9.46 -2.90
C TRP A 5 -7.36 8.22 -2.91
N VAL A 6 -6.71 7.07 -2.91
CA VAL A 6 -7.33 5.75 -2.76
C VAL A 6 -6.48 4.99 -1.76
N ALA A 7 -7.12 4.31 -0.82
CA ALA A 7 -6.45 3.50 0.18
C ALA A 7 -7.10 2.13 0.29
N HIS A 8 -6.27 1.10 0.53
CA HIS A 8 -6.71 -0.26 0.81
C HIS A 8 -6.29 -0.62 2.24
N ILE A 9 -7.26 -0.92 3.10
CA ILE A 9 -7.03 -1.25 4.51
C ILE A 9 -7.14 -2.76 4.66
N MET A 10 -6.07 -3.39 5.17
CA MET A 10 -6.07 -4.82 5.48
C MET A 10 -6.17 -5.03 6.99
N SER A 11 -7.15 -5.81 7.43
CA SER A 11 -7.30 -6.13 8.85
C SER A 11 -6.22 -7.10 9.32
N ALA A 12 -5.90 -7.07 10.61
CA ALA A 12 -4.96 -8.03 11.20
C ALA A 12 -5.41 -9.48 10.99
N GLN A 13 -6.71 -9.75 11.07
CA GLN A 13 -7.29 -11.07 10.79
C GLN A 13 -7.03 -11.52 9.36
N HIS A 14 -7.20 -10.61 8.38
CA HIS A 14 -6.92 -10.89 6.97
C HIS A 14 -5.43 -11.23 6.79
N ILE A 15 -4.52 -10.43 7.35
CA ILE A 15 -3.08 -10.69 7.28
C ILE A 15 -2.73 -12.05 7.89
N SER A 16 -3.23 -12.33 9.10
CA SER A 16 -3.00 -13.62 9.78
C SER A 16 -3.55 -14.80 9.00
N HIS A 17 -4.73 -14.67 8.39
CA HIS A 17 -5.35 -15.73 7.60
C HIS A 17 -4.45 -16.17 6.42
N TYR A 18 -3.90 -15.23 5.67
CA TYR A 18 -3.03 -15.52 4.52
C TYR A 18 -1.62 -15.98 4.92
N MET A 19 -1.07 -15.44 6.01
CA MET A 19 0.28 -15.82 6.45
C MET A 19 0.33 -17.16 7.19
N LEU A 20 -0.74 -17.54 7.89
CA LEU A 20 -0.82 -18.78 8.70
C LEU A 20 -1.71 -19.86 8.06
N GLY A 21 -2.25 -19.59 6.86
CA GLY A 21 -3.07 -20.54 6.11
C GLY A 21 -2.29 -21.78 5.64
N LYS A 22 -3.02 -22.73 5.04
CA LYS A 22 -2.43 -23.93 4.43
C LYS A 22 -1.44 -23.56 3.32
N ASP A 23 -1.87 -22.67 2.43
CA ASP A 23 -1.03 -22.07 1.39
C ASP A 23 -0.45 -20.77 1.92
N LYS A 24 0.78 -20.84 2.44
CA LYS A 24 1.42 -19.69 3.11
C LYS A 24 1.78 -18.61 2.10
N VAL A 25 1.21 -17.42 2.29
CA VAL A 25 1.54 -16.23 1.50
C VAL A 25 2.46 -15.32 2.31
N SER A 26 3.57 -14.88 1.71
CA SER A 26 4.49 -13.96 2.36
C SER A 26 3.88 -12.56 2.48
N LEU A 27 4.28 -11.81 3.51
CA LEU A 27 3.83 -10.42 3.67
C LEU A 27 4.21 -9.54 2.46
N ASN A 28 5.35 -9.80 1.85
CA ASN A 28 5.79 -9.10 0.63
C ASN A 28 4.86 -9.37 -0.56
N SER A 29 4.33 -10.60 -0.67
CA SER A 29 3.35 -10.96 -1.69
C SER A 29 2.02 -10.26 -1.42
N LEU A 30 1.55 -10.29 -0.17
CA LEU A 30 0.31 -9.62 0.22
C LEU A 30 0.39 -8.08 0.01
N ALA A 31 1.54 -7.48 0.35
CA ALA A 31 1.79 -6.06 0.10
C ALA A 31 1.82 -5.72 -1.40
N PHE A 32 2.40 -6.59 -2.23
CA PHE A 32 2.39 -6.43 -3.68
C PHE A 32 0.96 -6.48 -4.24
N ASP A 33 0.14 -7.42 -3.78
CA ASP A 33 -1.25 -7.56 -4.22
C ASP A 33 -2.09 -6.36 -3.77
N ALA A 34 -1.89 -5.87 -2.55
CA ALA A 34 -2.52 -4.65 -2.06
C ALA A 34 -2.12 -3.42 -2.90
N THR A 35 -0.84 -3.33 -3.30
CA THR A 35 -0.36 -2.26 -4.18
C THR A 35 -1.03 -2.32 -5.55
N CYS A 36 -1.12 -3.53 -6.13
CA CYS A 36 -1.84 -3.74 -7.38
C CYS A 36 -3.32 -3.36 -7.27
N HIS A 37 -3.97 -3.67 -6.14
CA HIS A 37 -5.36 -3.31 -5.90
C HIS A 37 -5.56 -1.79 -5.93
N VAL A 38 -4.73 -1.03 -5.21
CA VAL A 38 -4.82 0.44 -5.19
C VAL A 38 -4.63 1.04 -6.59
N ILE A 39 -3.67 0.53 -7.36
CA ILE A 39 -3.43 0.97 -8.73
C ILE A 39 -4.64 0.68 -9.62
N ARG A 40 -5.20 -0.54 -9.55
CA ARG A 40 -6.41 -0.90 -10.32
C ARG A 40 -7.60 -0.01 -9.97
N SER A 41 -7.87 0.19 -8.68
CA SER A 41 -8.95 1.07 -8.25
C SER A 41 -8.79 2.50 -8.76
N ALA A 42 -7.56 3.00 -8.84
CA ALA A 42 -7.29 4.33 -9.42
C ALA A 42 -7.56 4.35 -10.94
N LEU A 43 -7.15 3.33 -11.67
CA LEU A 43 -7.43 3.20 -13.12
C LEU A 43 -8.92 3.05 -13.41
N GLU A 44 -9.64 2.23 -12.62
CA GLU A 44 -11.09 2.02 -12.71
C GLU A 44 -11.88 3.30 -12.41
N SER A 45 -11.32 4.19 -11.58
CA SER A 45 -11.89 5.52 -11.32
C SER A 45 -11.74 6.48 -12.51
N GLY A 46 -11.17 6.03 -13.65
CA GLY A 46 -10.97 6.81 -14.86
C GLY A 46 -9.73 7.71 -14.81
N ALA A 47 -8.80 7.49 -13.87
CA ALA A 47 -7.57 8.28 -13.79
C ALA A 47 -6.63 7.93 -14.94
N ASN A 48 -6.17 8.94 -15.69
CA ASN A 48 -5.17 8.76 -16.73
C ASN A 48 -3.75 8.75 -16.13
N ILE A 49 -3.28 7.56 -15.73
CA ILE A 49 -2.00 7.37 -15.06
C ILE A 49 -0.89 7.08 -16.09
N LYS A 50 0.14 7.93 -16.12
CA LYS A 50 1.34 7.73 -16.97
C LYS A 50 2.56 7.25 -16.18
N GLN A 51 2.71 7.75 -14.96
CA GLN A 51 3.85 7.47 -14.09
C GLN A 51 3.39 7.14 -12.68
N ILE A 52 4.02 6.14 -12.07
CA ILE A 52 3.78 5.71 -10.69
C ILE A 52 5.12 5.70 -9.95
N TYR A 53 5.14 6.34 -8.77
CA TYR A 53 6.27 6.31 -7.85
C TYR A 53 5.91 5.46 -6.64
N VAL A 54 6.77 4.51 -6.30
CA VAL A 54 6.54 3.57 -5.19
C VAL A 54 7.73 3.60 -4.24
N ASP A 55 7.44 3.76 -2.95
CA ASP A 55 8.42 3.55 -1.88
C ASP A 55 8.54 2.06 -1.57
N THR A 56 9.77 1.57 -1.44
CA THR A 56 10.04 0.16 -1.13
C THR A 56 11.03 -0.01 0.01
N VAL A 57 10.82 -1.05 0.79
CA VAL A 57 11.75 -1.55 1.81
C VAL A 57 12.39 -2.83 1.29
N GLY A 58 13.33 -2.70 0.36
CA GLY A 58 14.06 -3.84 -0.20
C GLY A 58 14.52 -3.64 -1.64
N ASP A 59 14.60 -4.75 -2.38
CA ASP A 59 15.06 -4.79 -3.77
C ASP A 59 14.06 -4.10 -4.71
N ALA A 60 14.41 -2.89 -5.13
CA ALA A 60 13.58 -2.04 -5.97
C ALA A 60 13.40 -2.61 -7.38
N ASP A 61 14.44 -3.24 -7.94
CA ASP A 61 14.43 -3.74 -9.32
C ASP A 61 13.45 -4.88 -9.47
N ARG A 62 13.48 -5.85 -8.54
CA ARG A 62 12.52 -6.96 -8.54
C ARG A 62 11.07 -6.48 -8.39
N HIS A 63 10.84 -5.46 -7.55
CA HIS A 63 9.50 -4.88 -7.38
C HIS A 63 9.03 -4.15 -8.64
N ARG A 64 9.90 -3.34 -9.24
CA ARG A 64 9.64 -2.62 -10.49
C ARG A 64 9.28 -3.60 -11.61
N GLU A 65 10.09 -4.63 -11.84
CA GLU A 65 9.81 -5.61 -12.90
C GLU A 65 8.49 -6.34 -12.73
N ARG A 66 8.11 -6.67 -11.49
CA ARG A 66 6.81 -7.31 -11.20
C ARG A 66 5.65 -6.37 -11.49
N LEU A 67 5.77 -5.08 -11.11
CA LEU A 67 4.76 -4.07 -11.40
C LEU A 67 4.65 -3.77 -12.90
N SER A 68 5.77 -3.60 -13.59
CA SER A 68 5.81 -3.36 -15.04
C SER A 68 5.22 -4.53 -15.83
N ARG A 69 5.39 -5.77 -15.36
CA ARG A 69 4.71 -6.94 -15.95
C ARG A 69 3.21 -6.95 -15.70
N ALA A 70 2.77 -6.53 -14.51
CA ALA A 70 1.36 -6.51 -14.15
C ALA A 70 0.57 -5.38 -14.84
N PHE A 71 1.22 -4.26 -15.12
CA PHE A 71 0.61 -3.07 -15.72
C PHE A 71 1.45 -2.57 -16.92
N PRO A 72 1.33 -3.23 -18.09
CA PRO A 72 2.03 -2.78 -19.29
C PRO A 72 1.52 -1.40 -19.72
N GLY A 73 2.44 -0.51 -20.08
CA GLY A 73 2.12 0.84 -20.58
C GLY A 73 2.17 1.96 -19.54
N ILE A 74 2.44 1.64 -18.26
CA ILE A 74 2.67 2.63 -17.20
C ILE A 74 4.16 2.60 -16.82
N ASP A 75 4.75 3.78 -16.65
CA ASP A 75 6.14 3.90 -16.22
C ASP A 75 6.24 3.86 -14.68
N PHE A 76 7.12 2.97 -14.18
CA PHE A 76 7.26 2.70 -12.75
C PHE A 76 8.63 3.13 -12.25
N THR A 77 8.63 4.03 -11.26
CA THR A 77 9.82 4.41 -10.51
C THR A 77 9.70 3.87 -9.09
N VAL A 78 10.49 2.84 -8.78
CA VAL A 78 10.56 2.24 -7.45
C VAL A 78 11.91 2.59 -6.84
N CYS A 79 11.93 3.20 -5.67
CA CYS A 79 13.17 3.52 -4.98
C CYS A 79 12.98 3.52 -3.46
N PRO A 80 14.02 3.23 -2.68
CA PRO A 80 13.96 3.36 -1.23
C PRO A 80 13.94 4.85 -0.84
N LYS A 81 13.20 5.19 0.22
CA LYS A 81 13.05 6.57 0.72
C LYS A 81 12.43 7.51 -0.32
N ALA A 82 11.51 6.99 -1.12
CA ALA A 82 10.82 7.77 -2.15
C ALA A 82 9.95 8.88 -1.54
N ASP A 83 9.53 8.72 -0.28
CA ASP A 83 8.81 9.71 0.51
C ASP A 83 9.59 11.01 0.73
N SER A 84 10.92 10.97 0.70
CA SER A 84 11.79 12.14 0.85
C SER A 84 12.15 12.78 -0.50
N LEU A 85 12.01 12.03 -1.60
CA LEU A 85 12.38 12.45 -2.95
C LEU A 85 11.19 13.01 -3.74
N TYR A 86 10.00 12.45 -3.54
CA TYR A 86 8.81 12.76 -4.32
C TYR A 86 7.66 13.22 -3.43
N PRO A 87 7.20 14.48 -3.54
CA PRO A 87 6.10 15.01 -2.72
C PRO A 87 4.81 14.18 -2.81
N ILE A 88 4.56 13.54 -3.95
CA ILE A 88 3.37 12.69 -4.17
C ILE A 88 3.41 11.42 -3.31
N VAL A 89 4.61 10.87 -3.11
CA VAL A 89 4.82 9.71 -2.24
C VAL A 89 4.76 10.12 -0.77
N SER A 90 5.27 11.32 -0.44
CA SER A 90 5.09 11.90 0.90
C SER A 90 3.61 12.07 1.24
N ALA A 91 2.80 12.59 0.31
CA ALA A 91 1.36 12.73 0.49
C ALA A 91 0.66 11.37 0.70
N ALA A 92 1.02 10.36 -0.09
CA ALA A 92 0.51 8.99 0.10
C ALA A 92 0.89 8.41 1.48
N SER A 93 2.12 8.66 1.96
CA SER A 93 2.58 8.25 3.29
C SER A 93 1.77 8.89 4.41
N ILE A 94 1.43 10.17 4.30
CA ILE A 94 0.57 10.88 5.25
C ILE A 94 -0.82 10.24 5.29
N VAL A 95 -1.44 10.04 4.11
CA VAL A 95 -2.77 9.43 4.01
C VAL A 95 -2.79 8.03 4.63
N ALA A 96 -1.78 7.20 4.32
CA ALA A 96 -1.67 5.85 4.87
C ALA A 96 -1.55 5.86 6.41
N LYS A 97 -0.72 6.74 6.97
CA LYS A 97 -0.54 6.87 8.43
C LYS A 97 -1.82 7.34 9.13
N VAL A 98 -2.48 8.38 8.60
CA VAL A 98 -3.73 8.92 9.17
C VAL A 98 -4.83 7.86 9.18
N ILE A 99 -4.99 7.11 8.08
CA ILE A 99 -5.98 6.04 7.97
C ILE A 99 -5.68 4.90 8.94
N ARG A 100 -4.41 4.50 9.05
CA ARG A 100 -3.97 3.48 10.01
C ARG A 100 -4.31 3.91 11.44
N ASP A 101 -3.91 5.13 11.82
CA ASP A 101 -4.09 5.61 13.19
C ASP A 101 -5.57 5.70 13.55
N LYS A 102 -6.41 6.16 12.61
CA LYS A 102 -7.87 6.13 12.77
C LYS A 102 -8.40 4.71 12.94
N SER A 103 -7.98 3.79 12.08
CA SER A 103 -8.42 2.37 12.13
C SER A 103 -7.99 1.68 13.43
N LEU A 104 -6.82 2.04 13.97
CA LEU A 104 -6.34 1.52 15.25
C LEU A 104 -7.18 2.04 16.41
N VAL A 105 -7.49 3.34 16.43
CA VAL A 105 -8.37 3.93 17.46
C VAL A 105 -9.75 3.28 17.44
N ASP A 106 -10.34 3.11 16.25
CA ASP A 106 -11.65 2.47 16.09
C ASP A 106 -11.61 1.01 16.61
N CYS A 107 -10.58 0.24 16.24
CA CYS A 107 -10.37 -1.11 16.76
C CYS A 107 -10.17 -1.13 18.29
N GLN A 108 -9.36 -0.23 18.85
CA GLN A 108 -9.11 -0.16 20.28
C GLN A 108 -10.39 0.12 21.07
N GLN A 109 -11.27 0.98 20.55
CA GLN A 109 -12.57 1.25 21.16
C GLN A 109 -13.47 0.01 21.17
N VAL A 110 -13.56 -0.71 20.05
CA VAL A 110 -14.38 -1.92 19.93
C VAL A 110 -13.90 -3.02 20.88
N TYR A 111 -12.59 -3.23 20.96
CA TYR A 111 -12.00 -4.34 21.72
C TYR A 111 -11.53 -3.95 23.14
N ARG A 112 -11.71 -2.68 23.56
CA ARG A 112 -11.21 -2.10 24.83
C ARG A 112 -9.73 -2.41 25.09
N ILE A 113 -8.91 -2.34 24.03
CA ILE A 113 -7.48 -2.61 24.13
C ILE A 113 -6.79 -1.31 24.58
N PRO A 114 -5.99 -1.32 25.66
CA PRO A 114 -5.24 -0.13 26.07
C PRO A 114 -4.24 0.30 24.98
N CYS A 115 -4.03 1.60 24.85
CA CYS A 115 -3.08 2.19 23.89
C CYS A 115 -1.63 1.92 24.31
N THR A 116 -1.19 0.67 24.22
CA THR A 116 0.19 0.27 24.49
C THR A 116 0.71 -0.52 23.30
N PHE A 117 1.71 0.02 22.62
CA PHE A 117 2.64 -0.82 21.87
C PHE A 117 3.43 -1.67 22.89
N PRO A 118 3.71 -2.96 22.62
CA PRO A 118 4.71 -3.70 23.39
C PRO A 118 6.11 -3.08 23.21
#